data_AF-A0A353R0A4-F1
#
_entry.id   AF-A0A353R0A4-F1
#
_cell.length_a   1.000
_cell.length_b   1.000
_cell.length_c   1.000
_cell.angle_alpha   90.00
_cell.angle_beta   90.00
_cell.angle_gamma   90.00
#
_symmetry.space_group_name_H-M   'P 1'
#
loop_
_entity.id
_entity.type
_entity.pdbx_description
1 polymer ?
#
loop_
_entity_poly.entity_id
_entity_poly.type
_entity_poly.pdbx_seq_one_letter_code
_entity_poly.pdbx_strand_id
1 'polypeptide(L)'
;FYLPPEGCSYRLAVVRMRKQYPGHAKRVMFGVWSFLRQFMYTKFVIVVDEDIDARNWADVIWAMTTRMDPVRDVHLVENSPIDYLDFASPVAGLGGKLGMDATSKWPGETTREWGRPITMAPEIKARVDALWPKLGL
;
A
#
# COMPACT_ATOMS: atom_id res chain seq x y z
N PHE A 1 -8.00 -2.53 3.30
CA PHE A 1 -8.07 -1.08 3.04
C PHE A 1 -7.99 -0.36 4.37
N TYR A 2 -7.07 0.59 4.53
CA TYR A 2 -6.86 1.33 5.78
C TYR A 2 -6.48 2.79 5.49
N LEU A 3 -7.02 3.71 6.29
CA LEU A 3 -6.70 5.13 6.28
C LEU A 3 -6.08 5.48 7.64
N PRO A 4 -4.75 5.62 7.73
CA PRO A 4 -4.09 5.94 9.00
C PRO A 4 -4.53 7.31 9.55
N PRO A 5 -4.85 7.42 10.86
CA PRO A 5 -5.20 8.68 11.50
C PRO A 5 -4.15 9.79 11.32
N GLU A 6 -2.87 9.43 11.38
CA GLU A 6 -1.72 10.30 11.13
C GLU A 6 -1.67 10.85 9.69
N GLY A 7 -2.38 10.22 8.74
CA GLY A 7 -2.65 10.73 7.40
C GLY A 7 -3.85 11.68 7.35
N CYS A 8 -4.14 12.38 8.45
CA CYS A 8 -5.33 13.21 8.64
C CYS A 8 -6.63 12.46 8.31
N SER A 9 -6.69 11.15 8.59
CA SER A 9 -7.87 10.27 8.37
C SER A 9 -8.31 10.04 6.92
N TYR A 10 -7.80 10.77 5.92
CA TYR A 10 -8.20 10.58 4.51
C TYR A 10 -7.11 10.85 3.46
N ARG A 11 -5.98 11.47 3.82
CA ARG A 11 -4.97 11.91 2.82
C ARG A 11 -4.07 10.78 2.33
N LEU A 12 -3.94 9.71 3.11
CA LEU A 12 -3.18 8.52 2.75
C LEU A 12 -4.04 7.26 2.91
N ALA A 13 -3.95 6.35 1.96
CA ALA A 13 -4.53 5.02 2.04
C ALA A 13 -3.49 3.92 1.84
N VAL A 14 -3.60 2.86 2.62
CA VAL A 14 -2.87 1.60 2.41
C VAL A 14 -3.87 0.53 1.98
N VAL A 15 -3.62 -0.07 0.82
CA VAL A 15 -4.50 -1.05 0.21
C VAL A 15 -3.79 -2.38 0.06
N ARG A 16 -4.12 -3.28 0.98
CA ARG A 16 -3.79 -4.71 0.91
C ARG A 16 -4.67 -5.40 -0.14
N MET A 17 -4.07 -6.15 -1.06
CA MET A 17 -4.78 -6.86 -2.11
C MET A 17 -4.17 -8.24 -2.42
N ARG A 18 -4.98 -9.14 -2.99
CA ARG A 18 -4.48 -10.37 -3.63
C ARG A 18 -4.23 -10.09 -5.11
N LYS A 19 -2.96 -9.99 -5.49
CA LYS A 19 -2.55 -9.76 -6.89
C LYS A 19 -2.93 -10.97 -7.76
N GLN A 20 -3.34 -10.70 -9.01
CA GLN A 20 -3.86 -11.72 -9.93
C GLN A 20 -3.23 -11.62 -11.33
N TYR A 21 -2.64 -10.48 -11.68
CA TYR A 21 -1.98 -10.25 -12.96
C TYR A 21 -0.98 -9.08 -12.87
N PRO A 22 -0.01 -8.97 -13.79
CA PRO A 22 0.86 -7.81 -13.94
C PRO A 22 0.07 -6.49 -14.07
N GLY A 23 0.45 -5.46 -13.34
CA GLY A 23 -0.19 -4.14 -13.36
C GLY A 23 -1.49 -4.02 -12.55
N HIS A 24 -1.91 -5.06 -11.83
CA HIS A 24 -3.16 -5.07 -11.06
C HIS A 24 -3.21 -3.95 -9.99
N ALA A 25 -2.07 -3.60 -9.39
CA ALA A 25 -2.00 -2.51 -8.39
C ALA A 25 -2.47 -1.16 -8.96
N LYS A 26 -2.15 -0.84 -10.22
CA LYS A 26 -2.60 0.41 -10.86
C LYS A 26 -4.12 0.50 -10.94
N ARG A 27 -4.78 -0.61 -11.31
CA ARG A 27 -6.25 -0.67 -11.35
C ARG A 27 -6.85 -0.37 -9.98
N VAL A 28 -6.24 -0.89 -8.92
CA VAL A 28 -6.69 -0.62 -7.54
C VAL A 28 -6.48 0.85 -7.18
N MET A 29 -5.33 1.45 -7.50
CA MET A 29 -5.07 2.88 -7.26
C MET A 29 -6.11 3.78 -7.92
N PHE A 30 -6.36 3.59 -9.22
CA PHE A 30 -7.39 4.36 -9.92
C PHE A 30 -8.79 4.08 -9.38
N GLY A 31 -9.07 2.86 -8.92
CA GLY A 31 -10.31 2.53 -8.23
C GLY A 31 -10.50 3.33 -6.95
N VAL A 32 -9.47 3.45 -6.11
CA VAL A 32 -9.51 4.28 -4.89
C VAL A 32 -9.82 5.74 -5.22
N TRP A 33 -9.19 6.29 -6.25
CA TRP A 33 -9.37 7.70 -6.62
C TRP A 33 -10.68 8.02 -7.34
N SER A 34 -11.42 7.02 -7.84
CA SER A 34 -12.61 7.23 -8.68
C SER A 34 -13.90 6.63 -8.15
N PHE A 35 -13.84 5.53 -7.39
CA PHE A 35 -15.04 4.74 -7.10
C PHE A 35 -15.94 5.38 -6.04
N LEU A 36 -15.36 5.84 -4.92
CA LEU A 36 -16.12 6.46 -3.82
C LEU A 36 -15.70 7.92 -3.63
N ARG A 37 -16.70 8.80 -3.51
CA ARG A 37 -16.47 10.25 -3.33
C ARG A 37 -15.62 10.56 -2.09
N GLN A 38 -15.72 9.74 -1.04
CA GLN A 38 -14.95 9.89 0.20
C GLN A 38 -13.42 9.78 0.00
N PHE A 39 -12.96 9.09 -1.05
CA PHE A 39 -11.53 8.83 -1.29
C PHE A 39 -10.96 9.64 -2.48
N MET A 40 -11.79 10.46 -3.12
CA MET A 40 -11.36 11.28 -4.27
C MET A 40 -10.23 12.27 -3.92
N TYR A 41 -10.13 12.70 -2.67
CA TYR A 41 -9.09 13.62 -2.19
C TYR A 41 -7.91 12.92 -1.51
N THR A 42 -7.91 11.58 -1.45
CA THR A 42 -6.76 10.83 -0.95
C THR A 42 -5.56 11.05 -1.87
N LYS A 43 -4.53 11.71 -1.36
CA LYS A 43 -3.33 12.11 -2.10
C LYS A 43 -2.39 10.94 -2.34
N PHE A 44 -2.24 10.09 -1.33
CA PHE A 44 -1.26 9.00 -1.31
C PHE A 44 -1.97 7.66 -1.26
N VAL A 45 -1.62 6.75 -2.16
CA VAL A 45 -2.12 5.37 -2.14
C VAL A 45 -0.93 4.42 -2.21
N ILE A 46 -0.74 3.61 -1.18
CA ILE A 46 0.24 2.53 -1.16
C ILE A 46 -0.52 1.23 -1.37
N VAL A 47 -0.14 0.46 -2.40
CA VAL A 47 -0.72 -0.86 -2.66
C VAL A 47 0.28 -1.93 -2.26
N VAL A 48 -0.17 -2.87 -1.44
CA VAL A 48 0.64 -3.97 -0.88
C VAL A 48 -0.05 -5.32 -1.11
N ASP A 49 0.73 -6.39 -1.10
CA ASP A 49 0.21 -7.75 -1.21
C ASP A 49 -0.55 -8.18 0.05
N GLU A 50 -1.25 -9.31 -0.04
CA GLU A 50 -2.07 -9.85 1.05
C GLU A 50 -1.25 -10.37 2.24
N ASP A 51 0.06 -10.49 2.17
CA ASP A 51 0.89 -10.90 3.30
C ASP A 51 1.29 -9.73 4.22
N ILE A 52 0.98 -8.49 3.82
CA ILE A 52 1.32 -7.27 4.56
C ILE A 52 0.13 -6.81 5.42
N ASP A 53 0.36 -6.54 6.72
CA ASP A 53 -0.63 -5.84 7.53
C ASP A 53 -0.62 -4.34 7.20
N ALA A 54 -1.69 -3.87 6.56
CA ALA A 54 -1.88 -2.47 6.18
C ALA A 54 -1.91 -1.50 7.38
N ARG A 55 -2.11 -1.99 8.60
CA ARG A 55 -2.13 -1.18 9.83
C ARG A 55 -0.79 -1.16 10.58
N ASN A 56 0.17 -1.98 10.16
CA ASN A 56 1.50 -2.03 10.74
C ASN A 56 2.49 -1.33 9.80
N TRP A 57 3.01 -0.17 10.23
CA TRP A 57 3.97 0.56 9.43
C TRP A 57 5.28 -0.19 9.18
N ALA A 58 5.72 -1.05 10.10
CA ALA A 58 6.92 -1.84 9.86
C ALA A 58 6.75 -2.73 8.62
N ASP A 59 5.59 -3.38 8.47
CA ASP A 59 5.27 -4.23 7.33
C ASP A 59 5.14 -3.41 6.04
N VAL A 60 4.44 -2.27 6.10
CA VAL A 60 4.22 -1.39 4.94
C VAL A 60 5.54 -0.80 4.43
N ILE A 61 6.38 -0.30 5.33
CA ILE A 61 7.71 0.24 4.98
C ILE A 61 8.62 -0.87 4.46
N TRP A 62 8.58 -2.08 5.04
CA TRP A 62 9.32 -3.22 4.53
C TRP A 62 8.90 -3.57 3.11
N ALA A 63 7.60 -3.62 2.81
CA ALA A 63 7.11 -3.88 1.46
C ALA A 63 7.59 -2.80 0.48
N MET A 64 7.48 -1.52 0.84
CA MET A 64 7.95 -0.40 0.01
C MET A 64 9.46 -0.48 -0.26
N THR A 65 10.27 -0.82 0.73
CA THR A 65 11.73 -0.79 0.60
C THR A 65 12.32 -2.04 -0.06
N THR A 66 11.58 -3.15 -0.11
CA THR A 66 12.07 -4.43 -0.66
C THR A 66 11.41 -4.84 -1.97
N ARG A 67 10.19 -4.37 -2.25
CA ARG A 67 9.39 -4.79 -3.43
C ARG A 67 9.22 -3.70 -4.48
N MET A 68 9.75 -2.51 -4.24
CA MET A 68 9.52 -1.34 -5.08
C MET A 68 10.83 -0.81 -5.67
N ASP A 69 10.81 -0.51 -6.96
CA ASP A 69 11.75 0.41 -7.60
C ASP A 69 11.07 1.78 -7.71
N PRO A 70 11.61 2.86 -7.11
CA PRO A 70 10.93 4.15 -7.06
C PRO A 70 10.61 4.77 -8.43
N VAL A 71 11.39 4.49 -9.48
CA VAL A 71 11.15 5.08 -10.80
C VAL A 71 10.08 4.30 -11.57
N ARG A 72 10.11 2.97 -11.49
CA ARG A 72 9.18 2.08 -12.19
C ARG A 72 7.80 2.01 -11.53
N ASP A 73 7.76 1.99 -10.21
CA ASP A 73 6.59 1.56 -9.43
C ASP A 73 5.83 2.71 -8.77
N VAL A 74 6.27 3.95 -9.01
CA VAL A 74 5.57 5.17 -8.61
C VAL A 74 4.71 5.69 -9.76
N HIS A 75 3.48 6.08 -9.43
CA HIS A 75 2.54 6.68 -10.36
C HIS A 75 2.11 8.06 -9.88
N LEU A 76 2.50 9.07 -10.65
CA LEU A 76 2.10 10.45 -10.44
C LEU A 76 0.92 10.77 -11.34
N VAL A 77 -0.12 11.37 -10.75
CA VAL A 77 -1.25 11.93 -11.49
C VAL A 77 -1.30 13.41 -11.18
N GLU A 78 -1.13 14.22 -12.21
CA GLU A 78 -1.14 15.68 -12.10
C GLU A 78 -2.56 16.24 -12.28
N ASN A 79 -2.76 17.50 -11.89
CA ASN A 79 -3.99 18.26 -12.13
C ASN A 79 -5.29 17.54 -11.72
N SER A 80 -5.25 16.91 -10.54
CA SER A 80 -6.39 16.18 -9.99
C SER A 80 -7.12 17.00 -8.92
N PRO A 81 -8.42 16.75 -8.67
CA PRO A 81 -9.16 17.42 -7.59
C PRO A 81 -8.56 17.13 -6.22
N ILE A 82 -8.35 18.16 -5.42
CA ILE A 82 -7.81 18.10 -4.06
C ILE A 82 -8.69 18.95 -3.13
N ASP A 83 -8.62 18.68 -1.84
CA ASP A 83 -9.26 19.52 -0.82
C ASP A 83 -8.80 20.98 -0.95
N TYR A 84 -9.76 21.90 -0.99
CA TYR A 84 -9.51 23.34 -1.09
C TYR A 84 -8.67 23.88 0.08
N LEU A 85 -8.79 23.28 1.27
CA LEU A 85 -8.04 23.69 2.46
C LEU A 85 -6.62 23.13 2.52
N ASP A 86 -6.22 22.28 1.56
CA ASP A 86 -4.89 21.71 1.53
C ASP A 86 -3.88 22.67 0.88
N PHE A 87 -3.29 23.52 1.71
CA PHE A 87 -2.30 24.54 1.34
C PHE A 87 -0.99 23.98 0.76
N ALA A 88 -0.75 22.66 0.84
CA ALA A 88 0.41 22.04 0.19
C ALA A 88 0.19 21.78 -1.30
N SER A 89 -1.04 21.96 -1.80
CA SER A 89 -1.32 21.95 -3.24
C SER A 89 -0.83 23.24 -3.92
N PRO A 90 -0.38 23.18 -5.19
CA PRO A 90 0.12 24.37 -5.88
C PRO A 90 -0.99 25.40 -6.15
N VAL A 91 -2.23 24.94 -6.32
CA VAL A 91 -3.42 25.78 -6.56
C VAL A 91 -4.56 25.23 -5.71
N ALA A 92 -5.32 26.11 -5.06
CA ALA A 92 -6.44 25.70 -4.23
C ALA A 92 -7.44 24.82 -5.01
N GLY A 93 -7.68 23.60 -4.51
CA GLY A 93 -8.58 22.62 -5.14
C GLY A 93 -7.95 21.76 -6.24
N LEU A 94 -6.69 22.00 -6.63
CA LEU A 94 -6.02 21.30 -7.74
C LEU A 94 -4.58 20.89 -7.38
N GLY A 95 -4.26 19.61 -7.52
CA GLY A 95 -2.90 19.14 -7.24
C GLY A 95 -2.62 17.71 -7.69
N GLY A 96 -1.45 17.22 -7.28
CA GLY A 96 -0.99 15.88 -7.64
C GLY A 96 -1.50 14.78 -6.69
N LYS A 97 -1.54 13.55 -7.21
CA LYS A 97 -1.70 12.31 -6.45
C LYS A 97 -0.53 11.37 -6.71
N LEU A 98 -0.18 10.61 -5.69
CA LEU A 98 0.93 9.66 -5.70
C LEU A 98 0.41 8.25 -5.39
N GLY A 99 0.55 7.35 -6.35
CA GLY A 99 0.38 5.91 -6.18
C GLY A 99 1.74 5.22 -6.04
N MET A 100 1.87 4.29 -5.12
CA MET A 100 3.08 3.51 -4.87
C MET A 100 2.73 2.02 -4.92
N ASP A 101 3.27 1.30 -5.90
CA ASP A 101 3.07 -0.15 -6.05
C ASP A 101 4.17 -0.92 -5.30
N ALA A 102 3.89 -1.25 -4.05
CA ALA A 102 4.73 -2.09 -3.20
C ALA A 102 4.33 -3.58 -3.25
N THR A 103 3.61 -4.02 -4.29
CA THR A 103 3.32 -5.44 -4.52
C THR A 103 4.50 -6.19 -5.11
N SER A 104 4.49 -7.51 -4.98
CA SER A 104 5.48 -8.41 -5.58
C SER A 104 5.40 -8.32 -7.09
N LYS A 105 6.56 -8.21 -7.74
CA LYS A 105 6.62 -8.02 -9.19
C LYS A 105 6.65 -9.36 -9.91
N TRP A 106 5.75 -9.50 -10.88
CA TRP A 106 5.54 -10.72 -11.65
C TRP A 106 6.30 -10.65 -12.98
N PRO A 107 6.45 -11.78 -13.69
CA PRO A 107 6.96 -11.77 -15.06
C PRO A 107 6.19 -10.76 -15.93
N GLY A 108 6.93 -9.91 -16.64
CA GLY A 108 6.39 -8.79 -17.41
C GLY A 108 6.48 -7.43 -16.69
N GLU A 109 6.54 -7.41 -15.35
CA GLU A 109 6.86 -6.20 -14.58
C GLU A 109 8.36 -6.11 -14.23
N THR A 110 9.02 -7.28 -14.19
CA THR A 110 10.46 -7.43 -13.97
C THR A 110 10.97 -8.63 -14.76
N THR A 111 12.26 -8.58 -15.13
CA THR A 111 12.99 -9.71 -15.74
C THR A 111 13.86 -10.46 -14.73
N ARG A 112 13.93 -9.97 -13.49
CA ARG A 112 14.74 -10.55 -12.41
C ARG A 112 14.00 -11.67 -11.69
N GLU A 113 14.75 -12.63 -11.15
CA GLU A 113 14.20 -13.58 -10.17
C GLU A 113 13.69 -12.81 -8.95
N TRP A 114 12.46 -13.12 -8.51
CA TRP A 114 11.83 -12.44 -7.39
C TRP A 114 12.08 -13.20 -6.08
N GLY A 115 12.34 -12.44 -5.01
CA GLY A 115 12.61 -13.00 -3.68
C GLY A 115 11.42 -13.78 -3.12
N ARG A 116 11.71 -14.84 -2.37
CA ARG A 116 10.71 -15.61 -1.61
C ARG A 116 10.64 -15.06 -0.18
N PRO A 117 9.48 -14.56 0.27
CA PRO A 117 9.33 -14.10 1.65
C PRO A 117 9.62 -15.23 2.65
N ILE A 118 10.25 -14.90 3.77
CA ILE A 118 10.44 -15.83 4.88
C ILE A 118 9.09 -15.99 5.57
N THR A 119 8.66 -17.24 5.76
CA THR A 119 7.44 -17.56 6.49
C THR A 119 7.74 -18.54 7.61
N MET A 120 7.08 -18.38 8.75
CA MET A 120 7.13 -19.35 9.84
C MET A 120 6.28 -20.56 9.48
N ALA A 121 6.80 -21.76 9.77
CA ALA A 121 6.06 -23.00 9.58
C ALA A 121 4.75 -22.98 10.42
N PRO A 122 3.57 -23.30 9.84
CA PRO A 122 2.29 -23.19 10.52
C PRO A 122 2.22 -23.95 11.85
N GLU A 123 2.83 -25.13 11.90
CA GLU A 123 2.89 -26.00 13.08
C GLU A 123 3.71 -25.38 14.22
N ILE A 124 4.79 -24.66 13.89
CA ILE A 124 5.61 -23.96 14.89
C ILE A 124 4.85 -22.74 15.43
N LYS A 125 4.21 -21.97 14.54
CA LYS A 125 3.39 -20.83 14.94
C LYS A 125 2.28 -21.25 15.90
N ALA A 126 1.50 -22.28 15.52
CA ALA A 126 0.41 -22.79 16.35
C ALA A 126 0.90 -23.31 17.72
N ARG A 127 2.06 -23.97 17.76
CA ARG A 127 2.67 -24.43 19.01
C ARG A 127 3.05 -23.26 19.93
N VAL A 128 3.67 -22.21 19.38
CA VAL A 128 4.08 -21.04 20.16
C VAL A 128 2.87 -20.25 20.64
N ASP A 129 1.85 -20.06 19.79
CA ASP A 129 0.60 -19.38 20.15
C ASP A 129 -0.11 -20.08 21.34
N ALA A 130 -0.11 -21.42 21.37
CA ALA A 130 -0.68 -22.20 22.48
C ALA A 130 0.14 -22.13 23.78
N LEU A 131 1.45 -21.84 23.68
CA LEU A 131 2.33 -21.65 24.83
C LEU A 131 2.28 -20.21 25.34
N TRP A 132 2.02 -19.22 24.48
CA TRP A 132 2.14 -17.79 24.79
C TRP A 132 1.48 -17.37 26.11
N PRO A 133 0.22 -17.73 26.42
CA PRO A 133 -0.43 -17.32 27.66
C PRO A 133 0.20 -17.93 28.92
N LYS A 134 0.97 -19.01 28.78
CA LYS A 134 1.62 -19.74 29.89
C LYS A 134 3.01 -19.20 30.21
N LEU A 135 3.59 -18.37 29.34
CA LEU A 135 4.97 -17.91 29.47
C LEU A 135 5.11 -16.72 30.43
N GLY A 136 4.01 -16.05 30.79
CA GLY A 136 4.05 -14.88 31.68
C GLY A 136 4.78 -13.67 31.06
N LEU A 137 4.82 -13.62 29.73
CA LEU A 137 5.39 -12.55 28.91
C LEU A 137 4.29 -11.70 28.25
#